data_AF-A0A8J8EVU0-F1
#
_entry.id   AF-A0A8J8EVU0-F1
#
_cell.length_a   1.000
_cell.length_b   1.000
_cell.length_c   1.000
_cell.angle_alpha   90.00
_cell.angle_beta   90.00
_cell.angle_gamma   90.00
#
_symmetry.space_group_name_H-M   'P 1'
#
loop_
_entity.id
_entity.type
_entity.pdbx_description
1 polymer ?
#
loop_
_entity_poly.entity_id
_entity_poly.type
_entity_poly.pdbx_seq_one_letter_code
_entity_poly.pdbx_strand_id
1 'polypeptide(L)'
;MKVEDQIIFTARHGSWKVGDRLRNMEDEMVAHFLASIANTVNPKIPEYLTEVMNIAGIMSLAEEIARKDLSDAVVALKSPGTARKLGALVFEEDKKLKKHLVEVAKAILVREVLEKKVTVDYPEEPLREVKIALPYNEDHVNFTAFHLSAEHGKWRVVKRLIIDEKTPMADVARLLASINETITLKLPVYAGIDVKGIDAWFAEFKKVKKADIPAVVEKYKHFQAENYAREGFEEHAKVYALRKALEKIGLPLDVPAKNLEKYLEKK
;
A
#
# COMPACT_ATOMS: atom_id res chain seq x y z
N MET A 1 1.65 -16.27 -32.83
CA MET A 1 1.16 -15.57 -31.63
C MET A 1 2.35 -15.18 -30.76
N LYS A 2 2.74 -13.91 -30.70
CA LYS A 2 3.56 -13.33 -29.64
C LYS A 2 2.78 -12.12 -29.14
N VAL A 3 1.98 -12.31 -28.10
CA VAL A 3 1.32 -11.22 -27.36
C VAL A 3 2.06 -11.13 -26.04
N GLU A 4 2.88 -10.12 -25.88
CA GLU A 4 3.58 -9.68 -24.66
C GLU A 4 4.34 -8.42 -25.05
N ASP A 5 4.06 -7.23 -24.50
CA ASP A 5 4.10 -6.91 -23.07
C ASP A 5 2.79 -6.32 -22.54
N GLN A 6 2.44 -6.59 -21.28
CA GLN A 6 1.18 -6.13 -20.68
C GLN A 6 1.41 -5.48 -19.34
N ILE A 7 0.77 -4.35 -19.08
CA ILE A 7 0.47 -3.88 -17.72
C ILE A 7 -0.93 -3.26 -17.83
N ILE A 8 -1.91 -3.92 -17.23
CA ILE A 8 -3.33 -3.58 -17.30
C ILE A 8 -3.87 -3.59 -15.89
N PHE A 9 -4.68 -2.60 -15.55
CA PHE A 9 -5.50 -2.62 -14.36
C PHE A 9 -6.93 -2.26 -14.71
N THR A 10 -7.88 -3.08 -14.27
CA THR A 10 -9.30 -2.81 -14.38
C THR A 10 -10.00 -3.16 -13.07
N ALA A 11 -10.96 -2.34 -12.68
CA ALA A 11 -11.84 -2.62 -11.57
C ALA A 11 -13.25 -2.14 -11.90
N ARG A 12 -14.22 -2.95 -11.50
CA ARG A 12 -15.65 -2.67 -11.59
C ARG A 12 -16.31 -3.26 -10.34
N HIS A 13 -16.84 -2.41 -9.48
CA HIS A 13 -17.67 -2.84 -8.36
C HIS A 13 -18.64 -1.74 -7.96
N GLY A 14 -19.94 -1.98 -8.11
CA GLY A 14 -20.96 -0.95 -7.89
C GLY A 14 -20.72 0.31 -8.74
N SER A 15 -20.53 1.47 -8.09
CA SER A 15 -20.24 2.75 -8.75
C SER A 15 -18.76 2.93 -9.11
N TRP A 16 -17.85 2.13 -8.55
CA TRP A 16 -16.42 2.23 -8.85
C TRP A 16 -16.10 1.51 -10.16
N LYS A 17 -15.71 2.27 -11.18
CA LYS A 17 -15.33 1.74 -12.50
C LYS A 17 -14.11 2.47 -13.02
N VAL A 18 -13.02 1.73 -13.20
CA VAL A 18 -11.76 2.24 -13.74
C VAL A 18 -11.11 1.19 -14.62
N GLY A 19 -10.40 1.60 -15.65
CA GLY A 19 -9.71 0.67 -16.52
C GLY A 19 -8.69 1.35 -17.41
N ASP A 20 -7.43 0.93 -17.31
CA ASP A 20 -6.37 1.48 -18.15
C ASP A 20 -5.34 0.40 -18.52
N ARG A 21 -4.60 0.65 -19.59
CA ARG A 21 -3.53 -0.20 -20.11
C ARG A 21 -2.34 0.67 -20.47
N LEU A 22 -1.18 0.27 -19.98
CA LEU A 22 0.08 0.84 -20.42
C LEU A 22 0.36 0.49 -21.89
N ARG A 23 0.66 1.51 -22.70
CA ARG A 23 0.96 1.37 -24.13
C ARG A 23 2.46 1.39 -24.44
N ASN A 24 3.24 2.12 -23.65
CA ASN A 24 4.69 2.22 -23.77
C ASN A 24 5.36 1.51 -22.58
N MET A 25 6.26 0.57 -22.85
CA MET A 25 6.93 -0.25 -21.84
C MET A 25 8.29 0.29 -21.40
N GLU A 26 8.60 1.54 -21.74
CA GLU A 26 9.73 2.23 -21.13
C GLU A 26 9.62 2.24 -19.61
N ASP A 27 10.73 1.96 -18.94
CA ASP A 27 10.84 1.84 -17.49
C ASP A 27 10.19 3.00 -16.72
N GLU A 28 10.39 4.23 -17.20
CA GLU A 28 9.76 5.42 -16.62
C GLU A 28 8.22 5.34 -16.68
N MET A 29 7.67 5.03 -17.85
CA MET A 29 6.23 4.89 -18.06
C MET A 29 5.65 3.73 -17.24
N VAL A 30 6.39 2.63 -17.11
CA VAL A 30 6.01 1.51 -16.25
C VAL A 30 5.94 1.95 -14.79
N ALA A 31 6.96 2.64 -14.30
CA ALA A 31 7.00 3.10 -12.91
C ALA A 31 5.82 4.04 -12.58
N HIS A 32 5.57 5.06 -13.40
CA HIS A 32 4.44 5.98 -13.21
C HIS A 32 3.08 5.26 -13.30
N PHE A 33 2.92 4.31 -14.22
CA PHE A 33 1.66 3.57 -14.32
C PHE A 33 1.42 2.67 -13.11
N LEU A 34 2.45 1.98 -12.61
CA LEU A 34 2.36 1.21 -11.37
C LEU A 34 2.04 2.10 -10.17
N ALA A 35 2.66 3.28 -10.09
CA ALA A 35 2.40 4.28 -9.05
C ALA A 35 0.93 4.74 -9.07
N SER A 36 0.40 5.04 -10.25
CA SER A 36 -1.02 5.38 -10.45
C SER A 36 -1.95 4.26 -9.97
N ILE A 37 -1.61 2.98 -10.25
CA ILE A 37 -2.40 1.83 -9.75
C ILE A 37 -2.33 1.75 -8.23
N ALA A 38 -1.16 1.95 -7.60
CA ALA A 38 -1.04 1.94 -6.14
C ALA A 38 -1.91 3.04 -5.50
N ASN A 39 -1.87 4.25 -6.05
CA ASN A 39 -2.70 5.37 -5.61
C ASN A 39 -4.20 5.12 -5.88
N THR A 40 -4.54 4.24 -6.82
CA THR A 40 -5.93 3.82 -7.07
C THR A 40 -6.42 2.80 -6.05
N VAL A 41 -5.59 1.81 -5.70
CA VAL A 41 -6.03 0.68 -4.86
C VAL A 41 -5.95 0.96 -3.37
N ASN A 42 -4.95 1.72 -2.90
CA ASN A 42 -4.75 1.93 -1.46
C ASN A 42 -5.95 2.62 -0.78
N PRO A 43 -6.50 3.71 -1.32
CA PRO A 43 -7.69 4.36 -0.72
C PRO A 43 -8.94 3.48 -0.75
N LYS A 44 -8.98 2.47 -1.64
CA LYS A 44 -10.13 1.54 -1.75
C LYS A 44 -10.12 0.43 -0.72
N ILE A 45 -8.95 0.02 -0.20
CA ILE A 45 -8.85 -1.10 0.74
C ILE A 45 -9.79 -0.94 1.97
N PRO A 46 -9.85 0.23 2.65
CA PRO A 46 -10.73 0.40 3.80
C PRO A 46 -12.23 0.22 3.50
N GLU A 47 -12.69 0.62 2.31
CA GLU A 47 -14.11 0.51 1.91
C GLU A 47 -14.61 -0.95 1.96
N TYR A 48 -13.71 -1.89 1.68
CA TYR A 48 -13.98 -3.33 1.64
C TYR A 48 -13.83 -4.06 2.98
N LEU A 49 -13.54 -3.34 4.07
CA LEU A 49 -13.27 -3.92 5.38
C LEU A 49 -14.33 -3.59 6.44
N THR A 50 -15.41 -2.91 6.05
CA THR A 50 -16.49 -2.47 6.94
C THR A 50 -17.23 -3.62 7.65
N GLU A 51 -17.27 -4.82 7.05
CA GLU A 51 -17.87 -6.01 7.65
C GLU A 51 -17.05 -6.62 8.78
N VAL A 52 -15.74 -6.35 8.83
CA VAL A 52 -14.81 -6.99 9.78
C VAL A 52 -14.19 -5.99 10.78
N MET A 53 -14.38 -4.69 10.55
CA MET A 53 -13.93 -3.64 11.46
C MET A 53 -14.67 -2.32 11.28
N ASN A 54 -14.71 -1.52 12.34
CA ASN A 54 -15.28 -0.18 12.34
C ASN A 54 -14.33 0.84 11.69
N ILE A 55 -14.42 0.96 10.36
CA ILE A 55 -13.59 1.89 9.57
C ILE A 55 -13.81 3.35 9.99
N ALA A 56 -15.05 3.77 10.23
CA ALA A 56 -15.34 5.14 10.68
C ALA A 56 -14.64 5.46 12.01
N GLY A 57 -14.62 4.53 12.96
CA GLY A 57 -13.89 4.68 14.22
C GLY A 57 -12.38 4.74 14.03
N ILE A 58 -11.82 4.02 13.06
CA ILE A 58 -10.40 4.11 12.70
C ILE A 58 -10.09 5.50 12.13
N MET A 59 -10.95 6.04 11.25
CA MET A 59 -10.78 7.39 10.68
C MET A 59 -10.86 8.49 11.74
N SER A 60 -11.81 8.40 12.68
CA SER A 60 -11.88 9.34 13.81
C SER A 60 -10.63 9.26 14.70
N LEU A 61 -10.09 8.07 14.93
CA LEU A 61 -8.83 7.90 15.66
C LEU A 61 -7.64 8.49 14.88
N ALA A 62 -7.64 8.36 13.55
CA ALA A 62 -6.62 8.96 12.70
C ALA A 62 -6.63 10.48 12.81
N GLU A 63 -7.81 11.11 12.79
CA GLU A 63 -7.96 12.55 13.01
C GLU A 63 -7.49 13.02 14.38
N GLU A 64 -7.76 12.26 15.45
CA GLU A 64 -7.25 12.55 16.79
C GLU A 64 -5.72 12.57 16.81
N ILE A 65 -5.09 11.53 16.26
CA ILE A 65 -3.62 11.38 16.28
C ILE A 65 -2.96 12.40 15.35
N ALA A 66 -3.55 12.69 14.18
CA ALA A 66 -3.01 13.63 13.21
C ALA A 66 -2.99 15.09 13.69
N ARG A 67 -3.57 15.43 14.84
CA ARG A 67 -3.40 16.77 15.45
C ARG A 67 -2.00 16.98 16.03
N LYS A 68 -1.28 15.91 16.34
CA LYS A 68 0.10 15.95 16.84
C LYS A 68 1.08 16.33 15.72
N ASP A 69 2.30 16.74 16.05
CA ASP A 69 3.37 16.79 15.06
C ASP A 69 3.73 15.37 14.57
N LEU A 70 4.52 15.28 13.51
CA LEU A 70 4.87 14.00 12.88
C LEU A 70 5.53 13.02 13.87
N SER A 71 6.46 13.48 14.71
CA SER A 71 7.17 12.62 15.66
C SER A 71 6.21 12.08 16.71
N ASP A 72 5.43 12.95 17.33
CA ASP A 72 4.44 12.58 18.35
C ASP A 72 3.31 11.71 17.79
N ALA A 73 2.91 11.92 16.54
CA ALA A 73 1.94 11.08 15.84
C ALA A 73 2.48 9.66 15.65
N VAL A 74 3.72 9.50 15.16
CA VAL A 74 4.37 8.18 14.99
C VAL A 74 4.57 7.48 16.33
N VAL A 75 4.92 8.23 17.38
CA VAL A 75 4.98 7.73 18.75
C VAL A 75 3.62 7.20 19.23
N ALA A 76 2.54 7.95 18.97
CA ALA A 76 1.19 7.55 19.31
C ALA A 76 0.75 6.30 18.54
N LEU A 77 1.05 6.21 17.24
CA LEU A 77 0.75 5.05 16.38
C LEU A 77 1.39 3.76 16.90
N LYS A 78 2.60 3.82 17.48
CA LYS A 78 3.27 2.65 18.08
C LYS A 78 2.75 2.28 19.46
N SER A 79 1.98 3.16 20.11
CA SER A 79 1.67 3.00 21.54
C SER A 79 0.75 1.80 21.83
N PRO A 80 0.91 1.13 22.98
CA PRO A 80 -0.02 0.08 23.42
C PRO A 80 -1.47 0.57 23.55
N GLY A 81 -1.67 1.86 23.88
CA GLY A 81 -3.00 2.46 23.98
C GLY A 81 -3.72 2.45 22.63
N THR A 82 -3.02 2.85 21.56
CA THR A 82 -3.55 2.78 20.19
C THR A 82 -3.85 1.34 19.77
N ALA A 83 -2.97 0.39 20.09
CA ALA A 83 -3.22 -1.03 19.80
C ALA A 83 -4.48 -1.56 20.50
N ARG A 84 -4.76 -1.13 21.73
CA ARG A 84 -6.00 -1.48 22.45
C ARG A 84 -7.23 -0.85 21.80
N LYS A 85 -7.16 0.45 21.42
CA LYS A 85 -8.25 1.13 20.70
C LYS A 85 -8.57 0.40 19.39
N LEU A 86 -7.56 0.06 18.59
CA LEU A 86 -7.74 -0.73 17.36
C LEU A 86 -8.35 -2.11 17.61
N GLY A 87 -7.93 -2.80 18.67
CA GLY A 87 -8.51 -4.09 19.07
C GLY A 87 -10.02 -4.02 19.36
N ALA A 88 -10.51 -2.89 19.89
CA ALA A 88 -11.94 -2.68 20.13
C ALA A 88 -12.74 -2.34 18.85
N LEU A 89 -12.06 -1.93 17.78
CA LEU A 89 -12.67 -1.57 16.50
C LEU A 89 -12.74 -2.76 15.53
N VAL A 90 -12.16 -3.92 15.87
CA VAL A 90 -12.19 -5.13 15.04
C VAL A 90 -13.30 -6.07 15.50
N PHE A 91 -14.13 -6.52 14.55
CA PHE A 91 -15.28 -7.39 14.78
C PHE A 91 -14.90 -8.87 14.71
N GLU A 92 -14.02 -9.29 15.63
CA GLU A 92 -13.55 -10.67 15.73
C GLU A 92 -13.26 -11.02 17.19
N GLU A 93 -13.66 -12.23 17.59
CA GLU A 93 -13.53 -12.77 18.95
C GLU A 93 -12.41 -13.82 19.05
N ASP A 94 -12.14 -14.57 17.98
CA ASP A 94 -10.99 -15.47 17.96
C ASP A 94 -9.70 -14.63 18.07
N LYS A 95 -8.95 -14.87 19.14
CA LYS A 95 -7.75 -14.10 19.47
C LYS A 95 -6.70 -14.11 18.36
N LYS A 96 -6.56 -15.19 17.61
CA LYS A 96 -5.56 -15.31 16.53
C LYS A 96 -6.03 -14.55 15.29
N LEU A 97 -7.30 -14.72 14.90
CA LEU A 97 -7.90 -14.00 13.78
C LEU A 97 -7.97 -12.50 14.03
N LYS A 98 -8.40 -12.11 15.23
CA LYS A 98 -8.44 -10.70 15.68
C LYS A 98 -7.06 -10.06 15.58
N LYS A 99 -5.99 -10.78 15.95
CA LYS A 99 -4.62 -10.27 15.80
C LYS A 99 -4.28 -9.94 14.35
N HIS A 100 -4.68 -10.77 13.39
CA HIS A 100 -4.42 -10.51 11.98
C HIS A 100 -5.14 -9.24 11.50
N LEU A 101 -6.41 -9.08 11.86
CA LEU A 101 -7.21 -7.90 11.52
C LEU A 101 -6.74 -6.63 12.24
N VAL A 102 -6.23 -6.72 13.46
CA VAL A 102 -5.66 -5.56 14.18
C VAL A 102 -4.41 -5.03 13.46
N GLU A 103 -3.55 -5.90 12.91
CA GLU A 103 -2.41 -5.43 12.11
C GLU A 103 -2.86 -4.75 10.80
N VAL A 104 -3.96 -5.22 10.18
CA VAL A 104 -4.57 -4.57 9.02
C VAL A 104 -5.12 -3.18 9.41
N ALA A 105 -5.90 -3.12 10.48
CA ALA A 105 -6.45 -1.87 11.01
C ALA A 105 -5.34 -0.86 11.38
N LYS A 106 -4.20 -1.37 11.88
CA LYS A 106 -3.02 -0.56 12.18
C LYS A 106 -2.40 0.04 10.93
N ALA A 107 -2.29 -0.71 9.83
CA ALA A 107 -1.76 -0.18 8.57
C ALA A 107 -2.66 0.93 8.01
N ILE A 108 -3.98 0.74 8.05
CA ILE A 108 -4.97 1.77 7.67
C ILE A 108 -4.76 3.02 8.53
N LEU A 109 -4.76 2.87 9.87
CA LEU A 109 -4.55 4.00 10.77
C LEU A 109 -3.23 4.74 10.50
N VAL A 110 -2.13 4.00 10.29
CA VAL A 110 -0.81 4.60 10.01
C VAL A 110 -0.86 5.42 8.73
N ARG A 111 -1.39 4.88 7.63
CA ARG A 111 -1.50 5.59 6.35
C ARG A 111 -2.34 6.87 6.49
N GLU A 112 -3.53 6.76 7.06
CA GLU A 112 -4.47 7.88 7.23
C GLU A 112 -3.92 9.01 8.13
N VAL A 113 -3.16 8.67 9.16
CA VAL A 113 -2.49 9.67 10.01
C VAL A 113 -1.37 10.37 9.24
N LEU A 114 -0.57 9.60 8.48
CA LEU A 114 0.62 10.11 7.83
C LEU A 114 0.32 10.89 6.56
N GLU A 115 -0.76 10.57 5.83
CA GLU A 115 -1.20 11.32 4.65
C GLU A 115 -1.42 12.81 4.94
N LYS A 116 -1.84 13.12 6.18
CA LYS A 116 -2.04 14.50 6.65
C LYS A 116 -0.74 15.21 7.08
N LYS A 117 0.41 14.55 6.97
CA LYS A 117 1.70 15.01 7.52
C LYS A 117 2.84 14.96 6.54
N VAL A 118 2.87 13.94 5.70
CA VAL A 118 3.95 13.64 4.75
C VAL A 118 3.34 13.01 3.51
N THR A 119 4.08 13.06 2.41
CA THR A 119 3.72 12.36 1.18
C THR A 119 3.75 10.84 1.39
N VAL A 120 2.57 10.21 1.40
CA VAL A 120 2.42 8.74 1.52
C VAL A 120 2.09 8.06 0.19
N ASP A 121 1.54 8.82 -0.75
CA ASP A 121 1.23 8.41 -2.10
C ASP A 121 2.33 8.85 -3.06
N TYR A 122 2.40 8.17 -4.20
CA TYR A 122 3.31 8.56 -5.26
C TYR A 122 2.81 9.86 -5.95
N PRO A 123 3.67 10.63 -6.64
CA PRO A 123 3.29 11.91 -7.25
C PRO A 123 2.34 11.80 -8.47
N GLU A 124 1.77 10.62 -8.73
CA GLU A 124 0.81 10.35 -9.81
C GLU A 124 -0.63 10.43 -9.34
N GLU A 125 -1.52 10.86 -10.23
CA GLU A 125 -2.95 10.77 -9.98
C GLU A 125 -3.45 9.30 -10.01
N PRO A 126 -4.45 8.94 -9.18
CA PRO A 126 -5.10 7.65 -9.31
C PRO A 126 -5.84 7.55 -10.65
N LEU A 127 -6.08 6.31 -11.10
CA LEU A 127 -6.93 6.02 -12.25
C LEU A 127 -8.38 6.38 -11.91
N ARG A 128 -9.02 7.21 -12.73
CA ARG A 128 -10.39 7.71 -12.49
C ARG A 128 -11.41 7.30 -13.57
N GLU A 129 -10.94 6.85 -14.72
CA GLU A 129 -11.78 6.63 -15.91
C GLU A 129 -11.61 5.21 -16.48
N VAL A 130 -12.56 4.82 -17.33
CA VAL A 130 -12.50 3.60 -18.13
C VAL A 130 -11.97 3.95 -19.52
N LYS A 131 -10.65 3.87 -19.71
CA LYS A 131 -9.95 4.16 -20.98
C LYS A 131 -9.83 2.96 -21.90
N ILE A 132 -10.10 1.76 -21.39
CA ILE A 132 -10.12 0.51 -22.16
C ILE A 132 -11.42 -0.25 -21.91
N ALA A 133 -11.79 -1.11 -22.87
CA ALA A 133 -12.87 -2.06 -22.65
C ALA A 133 -12.55 -2.95 -21.45
N LEU A 134 -13.50 -3.06 -20.52
CA LEU A 134 -13.37 -3.93 -19.37
C LEU A 134 -13.37 -5.40 -19.84
N PRO A 135 -12.47 -6.25 -19.30
CA PRO A 135 -12.33 -7.63 -19.75
C PRO A 135 -13.48 -8.54 -19.32
N TYR A 136 -14.29 -8.11 -18.34
CA TYR A 136 -15.40 -8.87 -17.78
C TYR A 136 -16.66 -8.00 -17.67
N ASN A 137 -17.82 -8.63 -17.85
CA ASN A 137 -19.12 -7.96 -17.72
C ASN A 137 -19.58 -7.92 -16.26
N GLU A 138 -19.12 -8.88 -15.47
CA GLU A 138 -19.32 -8.99 -14.03
C GLU A 138 -18.49 -7.97 -13.26
N ASP A 139 -18.87 -7.72 -12.02
CA ASP A 139 -18.03 -6.97 -11.09
C ASP A 139 -16.73 -7.76 -10.85
N HIS A 140 -15.60 -7.05 -10.87
CA HIS A 140 -14.29 -7.66 -10.83
C HIS A 140 -13.22 -6.67 -10.37
N VAL A 141 -12.10 -7.24 -9.92
CA VAL A 141 -10.80 -6.58 -9.89
C VAL A 141 -9.84 -7.41 -10.72
N ASN A 142 -9.08 -6.78 -11.60
CA ASN A 142 -8.11 -7.44 -12.46
C ASN A 142 -6.86 -6.59 -12.60
N PHE A 143 -5.73 -7.16 -12.20
CA PHE A 143 -4.41 -6.66 -12.48
C PHE A 143 -3.64 -7.73 -13.25
N THR A 144 -3.21 -7.42 -14.47
CA THR A 144 -2.42 -8.34 -15.26
C THR A 144 -1.21 -7.60 -15.83
N ALA A 145 -0.01 -7.98 -15.38
CA ALA A 145 1.25 -7.41 -15.85
C ALA A 145 2.21 -8.50 -16.29
N PHE A 146 2.81 -8.39 -17.47
CA PHE A 146 3.79 -9.29 -18.04
C PHE A 146 4.76 -8.45 -18.90
N HIS A 147 5.95 -8.08 -18.40
CA HIS A 147 6.97 -7.41 -19.24
C HIS A 147 8.29 -8.19 -19.21
N LEU A 148 8.73 -8.70 -20.35
CA LEU A 148 9.75 -9.76 -20.44
C LEU A 148 11.02 -9.37 -21.21
N SER A 149 11.63 -8.22 -20.88
CA SER A 149 13.04 -7.94 -21.23
C SER A 149 14.02 -8.71 -20.32
N ALA A 150 15.21 -9.03 -20.83
CA ALA A 150 16.24 -9.78 -20.08
C ALA A 150 16.94 -8.94 -18.99
N GLU A 151 16.94 -7.62 -19.13
CA GLU A 151 17.60 -6.68 -18.19
C GLU A 151 16.85 -6.58 -16.85
N HIS A 152 15.52 -6.71 -16.85
CA HIS A 152 14.69 -6.68 -15.64
C HIS A 152 14.22 -8.07 -15.18
N GLY A 153 14.82 -9.14 -15.73
CA GLY A 153 14.70 -10.51 -15.20
C GLY A 153 13.36 -11.24 -15.43
N LYS A 154 12.54 -10.78 -16.38
CA LYS A 154 11.23 -11.32 -16.81
C LYS A 154 10.09 -11.20 -15.78
N TRP A 155 9.21 -10.19 -15.93
CA TRP A 155 8.03 -10.01 -15.06
C TRP A 155 6.76 -10.66 -15.61
N ARG A 156 6.04 -11.39 -14.74
CA ARG A 156 4.75 -12.01 -15.03
C ARG A 156 3.81 -12.05 -13.81
N VAL A 157 2.62 -11.43 -13.82
CA VAL A 157 1.63 -11.45 -12.72
C VAL A 157 0.18 -11.33 -13.24
N VAL A 158 -0.73 -12.17 -12.72
CA VAL A 158 -2.19 -12.02 -12.86
C VAL A 158 -2.78 -12.15 -11.47
N LYS A 159 -3.42 -11.09 -11.00
CA LYS A 159 -4.17 -11.02 -9.75
C LYS A 159 -5.58 -10.57 -10.11
N ARG A 160 -6.54 -11.50 -10.03
CA ARG A 160 -7.91 -11.24 -10.45
C ARG A 160 -8.92 -11.93 -9.54
N LEU A 161 -10.08 -11.31 -9.41
CA LEU A 161 -11.25 -11.83 -8.69
C LEU A 161 -12.50 -11.34 -9.41
N ILE A 162 -13.43 -12.26 -9.70
CA ILE A 162 -14.81 -11.93 -10.03
C ILE A 162 -15.56 -11.77 -8.71
N ILE A 163 -16.33 -10.70 -8.59
CA ILE A 163 -17.06 -10.34 -7.38
C ILE A 163 -18.53 -10.67 -7.61
N ASP A 164 -19.03 -11.57 -6.79
CA ASP A 164 -20.44 -11.95 -6.72
C ASP A 164 -21.01 -11.70 -5.32
N GLU A 165 -22.30 -12.01 -5.14
CA GLU A 165 -23.02 -11.83 -3.86
C GLU A 165 -22.44 -12.67 -2.71
N LYS A 166 -21.64 -13.70 -3.00
CA LYS A 166 -21.04 -14.59 -2.00
C LYS A 166 -19.58 -14.24 -1.71
N THR A 167 -19.01 -13.32 -2.48
CA THR A 167 -17.61 -12.92 -2.36
C THR A 167 -17.42 -12.12 -1.08
N PRO A 168 -16.60 -12.56 -0.11
CA PRO A 168 -16.33 -11.77 1.08
C PRO A 168 -15.63 -10.47 0.71
N MET A 169 -16.12 -9.32 1.19
CA MET A 169 -15.50 -8.02 0.88
C MET A 169 -14.04 -7.95 1.36
N ALA A 170 -13.72 -8.63 2.47
CA ALA A 170 -12.34 -8.76 2.94
C ALA A 170 -11.40 -9.49 1.95
N ASP A 171 -11.92 -10.34 1.04
CA ASP A 171 -11.11 -10.96 -0.03
C ASP A 171 -10.84 -9.97 -1.18
N VAL A 172 -11.79 -9.07 -1.47
CA VAL A 172 -11.54 -7.93 -2.38
C VAL A 172 -10.44 -7.04 -1.79
N ALA A 173 -10.53 -6.69 -0.50
CA ALA A 173 -9.49 -5.94 0.21
C ALA A 173 -8.12 -6.65 0.17
N ARG A 174 -8.10 -7.98 0.37
CA ARG A 174 -6.89 -8.81 0.28
C ARG A 174 -6.28 -8.74 -1.11
N LEU A 175 -7.08 -8.83 -2.17
CA LEU A 175 -6.59 -8.75 -3.55
C LEU A 175 -5.98 -7.38 -3.83
N LEU A 176 -6.65 -6.29 -3.44
CA LEU A 176 -6.15 -4.91 -3.60
C LEU A 176 -4.84 -4.70 -2.84
N ALA A 177 -4.76 -5.14 -1.59
CA ALA A 177 -3.54 -5.12 -0.79
C ALA A 177 -2.40 -5.90 -1.48
N SER A 178 -2.72 -7.08 -2.02
CA SER A 178 -1.73 -7.89 -2.74
C SER A 178 -1.25 -7.22 -4.02
N ILE A 179 -2.13 -6.53 -4.76
CA ILE A 179 -1.75 -5.74 -5.93
C ILE A 179 -0.76 -4.64 -5.53
N ASN A 180 -1.05 -3.92 -4.44
CA ASN A 180 -0.13 -2.90 -3.90
C ASN A 180 1.22 -3.50 -3.50
N GLU A 181 1.27 -4.65 -2.81
CA GLU A 181 2.53 -5.35 -2.48
C GLU A 181 3.37 -5.69 -3.72
N THR A 182 2.72 -6.05 -4.82
CA THR A 182 3.42 -6.27 -6.10
C THR A 182 4.00 -4.97 -6.63
N ILE A 183 3.26 -3.87 -6.58
CA ILE A 183 3.71 -2.57 -7.07
C ILE A 183 4.88 -2.05 -6.25
N THR A 184 4.79 -2.09 -4.92
CA THR A 184 5.87 -1.62 -4.03
C THR A 184 7.17 -2.40 -4.23
N LEU A 185 7.09 -3.66 -4.66
CA LEU A 185 8.27 -4.45 -5.03
C LEU A 185 8.83 -4.09 -6.42
N LYS A 186 7.97 -3.76 -7.38
CA LYS A 186 8.35 -3.62 -8.79
C LYS A 186 8.67 -2.21 -9.22
N LEU A 187 7.91 -1.23 -8.74
CA LEU A 187 8.10 0.18 -9.07
C LEU A 187 9.55 0.64 -8.89
N PRO A 188 10.27 0.36 -7.77
CA PRO A 188 11.61 0.91 -7.60
C PRO A 188 12.63 0.30 -8.56
N VAL A 189 12.36 -0.91 -9.09
CA VAL A 189 13.21 -1.52 -10.13
C VAL A 189 13.13 -0.71 -11.43
N TYR A 190 11.92 -0.36 -11.85
CA TYR A 190 11.68 0.43 -13.07
C TYR A 190 12.02 1.92 -12.88
N ALA A 191 11.87 2.44 -11.67
CA ALA A 191 12.21 3.81 -11.33
C ALA A 191 13.73 4.02 -11.12
N GLY A 192 14.54 2.96 -11.08
CA GLY A 192 15.96 3.05 -10.74
C GLY A 192 16.22 3.55 -9.31
N ILE A 193 15.35 3.20 -8.37
CA ILE A 193 15.46 3.61 -6.97
C ILE A 193 16.36 2.63 -6.21
N ASP A 194 17.42 3.14 -5.58
CA ASP A 194 18.32 2.35 -4.73
C ASP A 194 17.70 2.07 -3.35
N VAL A 195 16.76 1.14 -3.30
CA VAL A 195 16.10 0.70 -2.06
C VAL A 195 17.11 0.13 -1.05
N LYS A 196 18.24 -0.43 -1.51
CA LYS A 196 19.28 -0.94 -0.60
C LYS A 196 20.05 0.21 0.04
N GLY A 197 20.38 1.25 -0.71
CA GLY A 197 20.95 2.50 -0.20
C GLY A 197 20.02 3.19 0.80
N ILE A 198 18.71 3.22 0.51
CA ILE A 198 17.71 3.74 1.46
C ILE A 198 17.66 2.90 2.73
N ASP A 199 17.70 1.57 2.64
CA ASP A 199 17.74 0.71 3.84
C ASP A 199 19.04 0.92 4.64
N ALA A 200 20.18 1.08 3.95
CA ALA A 200 21.47 1.38 4.55
C ALA A 200 21.48 2.74 5.26
N TRP A 201 20.80 3.75 4.69
CA TRP A 201 20.61 5.05 5.35
C TRP A 201 20.03 4.86 6.74
N PHE A 202 19.01 4.03 6.92
CA PHE A 202 18.38 3.78 8.23
C PHE A 202 19.00 2.63 9.05
N ALA A 203 20.15 2.07 8.64
CA ALA A 203 20.70 0.83 9.22
C ALA A 203 21.12 0.91 10.71
N GLU A 204 21.40 2.12 11.21
CA GLU A 204 21.74 2.35 12.62
C GLU A 204 20.56 2.05 13.57
N PHE A 205 19.33 2.14 13.07
CA PHE A 205 18.13 1.93 13.86
C PHE A 205 17.73 0.45 13.89
N LYS A 206 18.05 -0.22 15.00
CA LYS A 206 17.68 -1.62 15.25
C LYS A 206 16.82 -1.72 16.51
N LYS A 207 15.69 -2.44 16.42
CA LYS A 207 14.75 -2.64 17.55
C LYS A 207 14.31 -1.31 18.19
N VAL A 208 13.96 -0.32 17.35
CA VAL A 208 13.59 1.05 17.73
C VAL A 208 12.55 1.04 18.86
N LYS A 209 12.88 1.64 20.00
CA LYS A 209 11.95 1.87 21.11
C LYS A 209 11.24 3.20 20.92
N LYS A 210 10.25 3.48 21.78
CA LYS A 210 9.47 4.73 21.74
C LYS A 210 10.38 5.98 21.79
N ALA A 211 11.43 5.96 22.59
CA ALA A 211 12.37 7.08 22.77
C ALA A 211 13.25 7.32 21.53
N ASP A 212 13.42 6.32 20.66
CA ASP A 212 14.26 6.41 19.48
C ASP A 212 13.49 6.95 18.26
N ILE A 213 12.15 6.94 18.30
CA ILE A 213 11.27 7.36 17.19
C ILE A 213 11.59 8.79 16.70
N PRO A 214 11.75 9.80 17.57
CA PRO A 214 12.08 11.15 17.11
C PRO A 214 13.36 11.18 16.26
N ALA A 215 14.40 10.42 16.63
CA ALA A 215 15.64 10.35 15.87
C ALA A 215 15.42 9.71 14.48
N VAL A 216 14.59 8.66 14.38
CA VAL A 216 14.23 8.06 13.09
C VAL A 216 13.48 9.07 12.21
N VAL A 217 12.52 9.79 12.79
CA VAL A 217 11.72 10.80 12.09
C VAL A 217 12.59 11.97 11.62
N GLU A 218 13.50 12.46 12.47
CA GLU A 218 14.45 13.50 12.08
C GLU A 218 15.37 13.03 10.95
N LYS A 219 15.87 11.79 11.02
CA LYS A 219 16.69 11.23 9.94
C LYS A 219 15.92 11.07 8.63
N TYR A 220 14.61 10.78 8.69
CA TYR A 220 13.74 10.78 7.51
C TYR A 220 13.57 12.19 6.93
N LYS A 221 13.38 13.22 7.76
CA LYS A 221 13.27 14.61 7.27
C LYS A 221 14.51 15.11 6.55
N HIS A 222 15.69 14.62 6.93
CA HIS A 222 16.97 14.96 6.31
C HIS A 222 17.36 14.01 5.16
N PHE A 223 16.46 13.11 4.75
CA PHE A 223 16.71 12.20 3.63
C PHE A 223 16.77 12.99 2.31
N GLN A 224 17.92 12.89 1.63
CA GLN A 224 18.15 13.50 0.31
C GLN A 224 17.88 12.45 -0.77
N ALA A 225 16.72 12.55 -1.42
CA ALA A 225 16.22 11.53 -2.34
C ALA A 225 17.02 11.44 -3.64
N GLU A 226 17.65 12.55 -4.04
CA GLU A 226 18.48 12.71 -5.24
C GLU A 226 19.70 11.76 -5.22
N ASN A 227 20.12 11.32 -4.03
CA ASN A 227 21.22 10.37 -3.87
C ASN A 227 20.80 8.91 -4.10
N TYR A 228 19.50 8.62 -4.22
CA TYR A 228 18.94 7.27 -4.24
C TYR A 228 17.96 7.02 -5.39
N ALA A 229 17.76 7.99 -6.28
CA ALA A 229 16.90 7.88 -7.44
C ALA A 229 17.48 8.68 -8.61
N ARG A 230 17.10 8.29 -9.82
CA ARG A 230 17.34 9.12 -11.01
C ARG A 230 16.41 10.34 -11.02
N GLU A 231 16.77 11.33 -11.84
CA GLU A 231 15.96 12.53 -12.07
C GLU A 231 14.50 12.17 -12.40
N GLY A 232 13.54 12.80 -11.70
CA GLY A 232 12.11 12.57 -11.87
C GLY A 232 11.51 11.50 -10.93
N PHE A 233 12.32 10.78 -10.16
CA PHE A 233 11.87 9.74 -9.20
C PHE A 233 12.21 10.03 -7.74
N GLU A 234 12.62 11.26 -7.41
CA GLU A 234 12.97 11.69 -6.06
C GLU A 234 11.79 11.55 -5.08
N GLU A 235 10.62 12.03 -5.48
CA GLU A 235 9.41 11.93 -4.65
C GLU A 235 9.00 10.47 -4.42
N HIS A 236 9.18 9.59 -5.42
CA HIS A 236 8.97 8.16 -5.24
C HIS A 236 9.93 7.58 -4.20
N ALA A 237 11.22 7.93 -4.27
CA ALA A 237 12.22 7.51 -3.30
C ALA A 237 11.91 8.02 -1.89
N LYS A 238 11.34 9.22 -1.72
CA LYS A 238 10.84 9.70 -0.41
C LYS A 238 9.76 8.79 0.17
N VAL A 239 8.85 8.26 -0.66
CA VAL A 239 7.86 7.27 -0.17
C VAL A 239 8.54 5.97 0.27
N TYR A 240 9.58 5.50 -0.42
CA TYR A 240 10.37 4.35 0.04
C TYR A 240 11.17 4.63 1.31
N ALA A 241 11.73 5.83 1.46
CA ALA A 241 12.38 6.24 2.69
C ALA A 241 11.41 6.26 3.87
N LEU A 242 10.17 6.73 3.66
CA LEU A 242 9.12 6.67 4.67
C LEU A 242 8.81 5.22 5.06
N ARG A 243 8.64 4.33 4.06
CA ARG A 243 8.44 2.89 4.31
C ARG A 243 9.58 2.31 5.15
N LYS A 244 10.84 2.59 4.80
CA LYS A 244 12.01 2.09 5.55
C LYS A 244 12.11 2.64 6.96
N ALA A 245 11.83 3.93 7.16
CA ALA A 245 11.76 4.53 8.49
C ALA A 245 10.70 3.83 9.36
N LEU A 246 9.49 3.63 8.83
CA LEU A 246 8.39 2.96 9.53
C LEU A 246 8.67 1.48 9.79
N GLU A 247 9.35 0.78 8.87
CA GLU A 247 9.82 -0.59 9.07
C GLU A 247 10.78 -0.68 10.27
N LYS A 248 11.75 0.24 10.41
CA LYS A 248 12.62 0.26 11.61
C LYS A 248 11.82 0.46 12.90
N ILE A 249 10.74 1.24 12.83
CA ILE A 249 9.82 1.51 13.94
C ILE A 249 8.84 0.33 14.16
N GLY A 250 8.65 -0.58 13.21
CA GLY A 250 7.65 -1.65 13.30
C GLY A 250 6.22 -1.16 13.14
N LEU A 251 6.02 -0.18 12.25
CA LEU A 251 4.71 0.28 11.79
C LEU A 251 4.54 -0.08 10.31
N PRO A 252 3.42 -0.73 9.93
CA PRO A 252 3.12 -0.97 8.52
C PRO A 252 2.53 0.28 7.89
N LEU A 253 3.05 0.71 6.74
CA LEU A 253 2.42 1.74 5.91
C LEU A 253 1.34 1.15 5.00
N ASP A 254 1.63 -0.02 4.42
CA ASP A 254 0.78 -0.71 3.47
C ASP A 254 0.03 -1.86 4.17
N VAL A 255 -1.22 -2.11 3.78
CA VAL A 255 -2.03 -3.20 4.36
C VAL A 255 -1.40 -4.56 4.00
N PRO A 256 -1.09 -5.42 4.98
CA PRO A 256 -0.46 -6.72 4.71
C PRO A 256 -1.49 -7.73 4.20
N ALA A 257 -1.41 -8.09 2.91
CA ALA A 257 -2.38 -9.00 2.28
C ALA A 257 -2.39 -10.38 2.94
N LYS A 258 -1.23 -10.85 3.39
CA LYS A 258 -1.07 -12.12 4.11
C LYS A 258 -1.92 -12.21 5.39
N ASN A 259 -2.17 -11.10 6.07
CA ASN A 259 -3.00 -11.10 7.27
C ASN A 259 -4.48 -11.31 6.93
N LEU A 260 -4.95 -10.69 5.84
CA LEU A 260 -6.31 -10.93 5.33
C LEU A 260 -6.46 -12.34 4.77
N GLU A 261 -5.44 -12.86 4.07
CA GLU A 261 -5.40 -14.26 3.62
C GLU A 261 -5.55 -15.24 4.80
N LYS A 262 -4.75 -15.06 5.85
CA LYS A 262 -4.80 -15.91 7.06
C LYS A 262 -6.11 -15.80 7.82
N TYR A 263 -6.80 -14.66 7.71
CA TYR A 263 -8.14 -14.49 8.26
C TYR A 263 -9.18 -15.28 7.44
N LEU A 264 -9.14 -15.16 6.12
CA LEU A 264 -10.07 -15.80 5.19
C LEU A 264 -9.93 -17.33 5.13
N GLU A 265 -8.73 -17.88 5.34
CA GLU A 265 -8.49 -19.34 5.37
C GLU A 265 -9.29 -20.09 6.46
N LYS A 266 -9.78 -19.39 7.48
CA LYS A 266 -10.37 -19.97 8.69
C LYS A 266 -11.82 -19.57 8.94
N LYS A 267 -12.39 -18.78 8.04
CA LYS A 267 -13.79 -18.37 8.06
C LYS A 267 -14.61 -19.34 7.19
#